data_AF-A0A943MQM0-F1
#
_entry.id   AF-A0A943MQM0-F1
#
_cell.length_a   1.000
_cell.length_b   1.000
_cell.length_c   1.000
_cell.angle_alpha   90.00
_cell.angle_beta   90.00
_cell.angle_gamma   90.00
#
_symmetry.space_group_name_H-M   'P 1'
#
loop_
_entity.id
_entity.type
_entity.pdbx_description
1 polymer ?
#
loop_
_entity_poly.entity_id
_entity_poly.type
_entity_poly.pdbx_seq_one_letter_code
_entity_poly.pdbx_strand_id
1 'polypeptide(L)'
;MSKSYKASNGQEITEDMIDRWCASYEKGEFPKGEHTAGSVVYGRPPLSEGEATVTLSVKVPAGLKEAIEQNAKAKGVSPSAYVRNVLTESLLASA
;
A
#
# COMPACT_ATOMS: atom_id res chain seq x y z
N MET A 1 -19.63 16.33 24.31
CA MET A 1 -18.85 17.57 24.04
C MET A 1 -18.06 17.29 22.77
N SER A 2 -18.38 17.98 21.68
CA SER A 2 -17.67 17.84 20.40
C SER A 2 -16.22 18.30 20.60
N LYS A 3 -15.24 17.55 20.07
CA LYS A 3 -13.83 17.94 20.23
C LYS A 3 -13.51 19.17 19.38
N SER A 4 -12.69 20.07 19.92
CA SER A 4 -12.14 21.23 19.23
C SER A 4 -10.63 21.08 19.13
N TYR A 5 -10.08 21.35 17.94
CA TYR A 5 -8.68 21.26 17.59
C TYR A 5 -8.18 22.65 17.22
N LYS A 6 -6.94 22.99 17.62
CA LYS A 6 -6.32 24.26 17.24
C LYS A 6 -5.30 24.01 16.13
N ALA A 7 -5.56 24.57 14.95
CA ALA A 7 -4.63 24.54 13.84
C ALA A 7 -3.40 25.41 14.11
N SER A 8 -2.32 25.18 13.35
CA SER A 8 -1.06 25.93 13.48
C SER A 8 -1.20 27.44 13.24
N ASN A 9 -2.21 27.85 12.46
CA ASN A 9 -2.58 29.25 12.23
C ASN A 9 -3.47 29.84 13.35
N GLY A 10 -3.74 29.08 14.42
CA GLY A 10 -4.58 29.50 15.53
C GLY A 10 -6.09 29.33 15.32
N GLN A 11 -6.52 28.85 14.15
CA GLN A 11 -7.93 28.57 13.86
C GLN A 11 -8.43 27.39 14.69
N GLU A 12 -9.60 27.54 15.30
CA GLU A 12 -10.30 26.41 15.91
C GLU A 12 -11.07 25.62 14.85
N ILE A 13 -10.86 24.31 14.86
CA ILE A 13 -11.48 23.32 13.98
C ILE A 13 -12.29 22.38 14.86
N THR A 14 -13.58 22.26 14.59
CA THR A 14 -14.47 21.35 15.31
C THR A 14 -14.67 20.04 14.52
N GLU A 15 -15.11 18.98 15.20
CA GLU A 15 -15.49 17.73 14.52
C GLU A 15 -16.56 17.96 13.44
N ASP A 16 -17.58 18.78 13.71
CA ASP A 16 -18.61 19.13 12.71
C ASP A 16 -18.04 19.81 11.45
N MET A 17 -16.98 20.61 11.59
CA MET A 17 -16.28 21.22 10.45
C MET A 17 -15.56 20.15 9.62
N ILE A 18 -14.92 19.19 10.28
CA ILE A 18 -14.22 18.07 9.63
C ILE A 18 -15.22 17.23 8.84
N ASP A 19 -16.34 16.83 9.47
CA ASP A 19 -17.36 16.01 8.83
C ASP A 19 -17.95 16.70 7.59
N ARG A 20 -18.21 18.00 7.69
CA ARG A 20 -18.68 18.81 6.56
C ARG A 20 -17.66 18.84 5.42
N TRP A 21 -16.37 18.99 5.73
CA TRP A 21 -15.32 18.98 4.71
C TRP A 21 -15.17 17.59 4.08
N CYS A 22 -15.18 16.51 4.85
CA CYS A 22 -15.16 15.15 4.33
C CYS A 22 -16.29 14.92 3.31
N ALA A 23 -17.53 15.27 3.67
CA ALA A 23 -18.68 15.12 2.78
C ALA A 23 -18.59 15.97 1.49
N SER A 24 -17.95 17.13 1.56
CA SER A 24 -17.68 18.00 0.40
C SER A 24 -16.62 17.38 -0.52
N TYR A 25 -15.52 16.89 0.06
CA TYR A 25 -14.41 16.31 -0.69
C TYR A 25 -14.79 14.98 -1.35
N GLU A 26 -15.63 14.16 -0.71
CA GLU A 26 -16.19 12.94 -1.30
C GLU A 26 -17.05 13.22 -2.55
N LYS A 27 -17.68 14.40 -2.62
CA LYS A 27 -18.45 14.86 -3.78
C LYS A 27 -17.60 15.55 -4.85
N GLY A 28 -16.31 15.74 -4.59
CA GLY A 28 -15.41 16.51 -5.46
C GLY A 28 -15.61 18.03 -5.36
N GLU A 29 -16.26 18.52 -4.31
CA GLU A 29 -16.44 19.94 -4.06
C GLU A 29 -15.24 20.46 -3.25
N PHE A 30 -14.25 20.98 -3.95
CA PHE A 30 -13.00 21.50 -3.37
C PHE A 30 -13.02 23.02 -3.19
N PRO A 31 -12.31 23.56 -2.19
CA PRO A 31 -12.02 24.98 -2.09
C PRO A 31 -11.32 25.51 -3.35
N LYS A 32 -11.44 26.82 -3.59
CA LYS A 32 -10.86 27.46 -4.78
C LYS A 32 -9.34 27.26 -4.83
N GLY A 33 -8.86 26.56 -5.86
CA GLY A 33 -7.43 26.27 -6.09
C GLY A 33 -7.03 24.84 -5.73
N GLU A 34 -7.89 24.10 -5.01
CA GLU A 34 -7.73 22.69 -4.74
C GLU A 34 -8.44 21.86 -5.82
N HIS A 35 -7.88 20.70 -6.13
CA HIS A 35 -8.43 19.74 -7.07
C HIS A 35 -7.95 18.33 -6.71
N THR A 36 -8.68 17.31 -7.15
CA THR A 36 -8.22 15.92 -7.03
C THR A 36 -6.91 15.77 -7.82
N ALA A 37 -5.82 15.43 -7.13
CA ALA A 37 -4.48 15.31 -7.73
C ALA A 37 -4.31 14.09 -8.68
N GLY A 38 -5.31 13.21 -8.76
CA GLY A 38 -5.28 12.04 -9.64
C GLY A 38 -6.46 11.11 -9.40
N SER A 39 -6.57 10.06 -10.23
CA SER A 39 -7.51 8.97 -9.97
C SER A 39 -7.13 8.24 -8.69
N VAL A 40 -8.15 7.80 -7.93
CA VAL A 40 -7.93 6.89 -6.79
C VAL A 40 -7.38 5.58 -7.34
N VAL A 41 -6.11 5.30 -7.04
CA VAL A 41 -5.48 4.02 -7.39
C VAL A 41 -5.78 3.03 -6.27
N TYR A 42 -6.64 2.06 -6.56
CA TYR A 42 -6.91 0.95 -5.66
C TYR A 42 -5.71 -0.01 -5.63
N GLY A 43 -5.11 -0.19 -4.46
CA GLY A 43 -3.94 -1.05 -4.27
C GLY A 43 -3.03 -0.51 -3.18
N ARG A 44 -1.95 -1.24 -2.88
CA ARG A 44 -0.91 -0.71 -2.01
C ARG A 44 -0.25 0.48 -2.73
N PRO A 45 -0.15 1.68 -2.12
CA PRO A 45 0.67 2.75 -2.65
C PRO A 45 2.07 2.19 -2.99
N PRO A 46 2.75 2.72 -4.02
CA PRO A 46 4.13 2.33 -4.28
C PRO A 46 4.92 2.43 -2.97
N LEU A 47 5.70 1.38 -2.69
CA LEU A 47 6.67 1.41 -1.59
C LEU A 47 7.53 2.68 -1.79
N SER A 48 7.73 3.45 -0.73
CA SER A 48 8.39 4.75 -0.73
C SER A 48 9.66 4.77 -1.61
N GLU A 49 9.99 5.93 -2.18
CA GLU A 49 11.25 6.14 -2.91
C GLU A 49 12.43 5.58 -2.10
N GLY A 50 12.98 4.44 -2.53
CA GLY A 50 14.08 3.77 -1.84
C GLY A 50 14.03 2.24 -1.86
N GLU A 51 12.85 1.63 -1.92
CA GLU A 51 12.73 0.17 -2.01
C GLU A 51 12.35 -0.25 -3.44
N ALA A 52 13.26 0.02 -4.37
CA ALA A 52 13.07 -0.38 -5.76
C ALA A 52 12.99 -1.92 -5.84
N THR A 53 11.89 -2.43 -6.39
CA THR A 53 11.80 -3.85 -6.71
C THR A 53 12.78 -4.15 -7.84
N VAL A 54 13.79 -4.97 -7.55
CA VAL A 54 14.77 -5.44 -8.54
C VAL A 54 14.44 -6.87 -8.98
N THR A 55 14.71 -7.18 -10.24
CA THR A 55 14.52 -8.54 -10.78
C THR A 55 15.71 -9.41 -10.44
N LEU A 56 15.47 -10.51 -9.73
CA LEU A 56 16.44 -11.58 -9.53
C LEU A 56 16.15 -12.74 -10.50
N SER A 57 17.03 -12.96 -11.47
CA SER A 57 16.90 -14.05 -12.45
C SER A 57 17.71 -15.27 -12.02
N VAL A 58 17.05 -16.41 -11.81
CA VAL A 58 17.69 -17.68 -11.40
C VAL A 58 17.29 -18.79 -12.36
N LYS A 59 18.28 -19.57 -12.82
CA LYS A 59 18.01 -20.82 -13.56
C LYS A 59 17.75 -21.94 -12.57
N VAL A 60 16.64 -22.65 -12.75
CA VAL A 60 16.23 -23.77 -11.91
C VAL A 60 15.90 -24.99 -12.77
N PRO A 61 16.05 -26.22 -12.24
CA PRO A 61 15.53 -27.42 -12.91
C PRO A 61 14.01 -27.32 -13.13
N ALA A 62 13.52 -27.96 -14.20
CA ALA A 62 12.09 -27.93 -14.54
C ALA A 62 11.19 -28.41 -13.39
N GLY A 63 11.54 -29.51 -12.73
CA GLY A 63 10.79 -30.02 -11.58
C GLY A 63 10.74 -29.07 -10.39
N LEU A 64 11.75 -28.21 -10.21
CA LEU A 64 11.74 -27.21 -9.15
C LEU A 64 10.76 -26.07 -9.48
N LYS A 65 10.67 -25.65 -10.75
CA LYS A 65 9.66 -24.67 -11.20
C LYS A 65 8.25 -25.21 -10.96
N GLU A 66 7.99 -26.47 -11.31
CA GLU A 66 6.70 -27.11 -11.09
C GLU A 66 6.35 -27.19 -9.60
N ALA A 67 7.32 -27.55 -8.75
CA ALA A 67 7.13 -27.59 -7.31
C ALA A 67 6.79 -26.20 -6.74
N ILE A 68 7.46 -25.14 -7.21
CA ILE A 68 7.16 -23.76 -6.80
C ILE A 68 5.73 -23.39 -7.17
N GLU A 69 5.30 -23.67 -8.40
CA GLU A 69 3.95 -23.34 -8.88
C GLU A 69 2.86 -24.10 -8.11
N GLN A 70 3.07 -25.40 -7.85
CA GLN A 70 2.15 -26.21 -7.06
C GLN A 70 2.00 -25.69 -5.62
N ASN A 71 3.13 -25.38 -4.96
CA ASN A 71 3.10 -24.87 -3.59
C ASN A 71 2.49 -23.46 -3.50
N ALA A 72 2.80 -22.59 -4.46
CA ALA A 72 2.19 -21.27 -4.55
C ALA A 72 0.66 -21.37 -4.70
N LYS A 73 0.19 -22.25 -5.59
CA LYS A 73 -1.25 -22.53 -5.79
C LYS A 73 -1.91 -23.06 -4.51
N ALA A 74 -1.28 -24.03 -3.84
CA ALA A 74 -1.79 -24.59 -2.60
C ALA A 74 -1.92 -23.53 -1.48
N LYS A 75 -1.02 -22.54 -1.47
CA LYS A 75 -1.04 -21.42 -0.51
C LYS A 75 -1.85 -20.21 -0.98
N GLY A 76 -2.46 -20.25 -2.16
CA GLY A 76 -3.27 -19.14 -2.70
C GLY A 76 -2.47 -17.88 -3.03
N VAL A 77 -1.16 -18.00 -3.27
CA VAL A 77 -0.26 -16.87 -3.58
C VAL A 77 0.35 -17.01 -4.97
N SER A 78 0.91 -15.93 -5.52
CA SER A 78 1.64 -16.02 -6.79
C SER A 78 2.98 -16.74 -6.62
N PRO A 79 3.52 -17.40 -7.67
CA PRO A 79 4.84 -18.04 -7.62
C PRO A 79 5.95 -17.08 -7.14
N SER A 80 5.94 -15.83 -7.59
CA SER A 80 6.92 -14.82 -7.17
C SER A 80 6.75 -14.41 -5.69
N ALA A 81 5.53 -14.38 -5.16
CA ALA A 81 5.31 -14.13 -3.73
C ALA A 81 5.78 -15.33 -2.89
N TYR A 82 5.48 -16.55 -3.33
CA TYR A 82 5.96 -17.77 -2.69
C TYR A 82 7.49 -17.80 -2.61
N VAL A 83 8.19 -17.58 -3.73
CA VAL A 83 9.66 -17.57 -3.78
C VAL A 83 10.23 -16.49 -2.89
N ARG A 84 9.67 -15.27 -2.90
CA ARG A 84 10.12 -14.19 -2.01
C ARG A 84 10.01 -14.59 -0.54
N ASN A 85 8.89 -15.16 -0.12
CA ASN A 85 8.70 -15.58 1.27
C ASN A 85 9.73 -16.64 1.69
N VAL A 86 9.96 -17.66 0.86
CA VAL A 86 10.97 -18.70 1.13
C VAL A 86 12.37 -18.09 1.27
N LEU A 87 12.74 -17.15 0.39
CA LEU A 87 14.03 -16.46 0.47
C LEU A 87 14.13 -15.60 1.74
N THR A 88 13.08 -14.87 2.09
CA THR A 88 13.04 -14.05 3.32
C THR A 88 13.15 -14.92 4.57
N GLU A 89 12.36 -15.99 4.67
CA GLU A 89 12.41 -16.93 5.79
C GLU A 89 13.81 -17.56 5.94
N SER A 90 14.41 -17.98 4.83
CA SER A 90 15.77 -18.55 4.83
C SER A 90 16.83 -17.55 5.28
N LEU A 91 16.74 -16.28 4.87
CA LEU A 91 17.67 -15.23 5.25
C LEU A 91 17.51 -14.84 6.72
N LEU A 92 16.27 -14.74 7.21
CA LEU A 92 15.98 -14.45 8.62
C LEU A 92 16.45 -15.57 9.55
N ALA A 93 16.31 -16.84 9.13
CA ALA A 93 16.79 -17.98 9.91
C ALA A 93 18.34 -18.12 9.90
N SER A 94 19.02 -17.40 9.01
CA SER A 94 20.48 -17.39 8.90
C SER A 94 21.15 -16.18 9.57
N ALA A 95 20.35 -15.28 10.16
CA ALA A 95 20.79 -14.10 10.90
C ALA A 95 20.78 -14.37 12.42
#